data_AF-A0A529LGT4-F1
#
_entry.id   AF-A0A529LGT4-F1
#
_cell.length_a   1.000
_cell.length_b   1.000
_cell.length_c   1.000
_cell.angle_alpha   90.00
_cell.angle_beta   90.00
_cell.angle_gamma   90.00
#
_symmetry.space_group_name_H-M   'P 1'
#
loop_
_entity.id
_entity.type
_entity.pdbx_description
1 polymer ?
#
loop_
_entity_poly.entity_id
_entity_poly.type
_entity_poly.pdbx_seq_one_letter_code
_entity_poly.pdbx_strand_id
1 'polypeptide(L)'
;PVPALLYGYGGFEVPLLPGYAGIRGKLWLDKGNAYIQANIRGGGEFGPAWHQAALKGKRQNAFDDFAAVAEDVVKRGITTAAQLGIQGGSNGGLLTGTSLTQRPELFGAVIIDVPLLDMLRYTEL
;
A
#
# COMPACT_ATOMS: atom_id res chain seq x y z
N PRO A 1 -3.63 17.39 10.32
CA PRO A 1 -3.49 16.90 8.92
C PRO A 1 -2.22 17.42 8.24
N VAL A 2 -1.40 16.52 7.73
CA VAL A 2 -0.17 16.80 6.98
C VAL A 2 -0.13 15.93 5.71
N PRO A 3 0.66 16.28 4.68
CA PRO A 3 0.94 15.38 3.57
C PRO A 3 1.42 14.01 4.08
N ALA A 4 0.84 12.95 3.52
CA ALA A 4 1.09 11.59 3.96
C ALA A 4 1.44 10.69 2.78
N LEU A 5 2.38 9.77 3.02
CA LEU A 5 2.72 8.71 2.07
C LEU A 5 2.42 7.35 2.71
N LEU A 6 1.46 6.63 2.14
CA LEU A 6 1.07 5.29 2.55
C LEU A 6 1.71 4.24 1.62
N TYR A 7 2.46 3.31 2.19
CA TYR A 7 3.15 2.23 1.48
C TYR A 7 2.56 0.86 1.82
N GLY A 8 2.45 -0.01 0.82
CA GLY A 8 1.98 -1.39 0.98
C GLY A 8 2.57 -2.37 -0.03
N TYR A 9 2.53 -3.66 0.32
CA TYR A 9 2.93 -4.77 -0.55
C TYR A 9 1.89 -5.89 -0.54
N GLY A 10 1.72 -6.59 0.59
CA GLY A 10 0.62 -7.53 0.80
C GLY A 10 0.63 -8.73 -0.14
N GLY A 11 1.70 -9.51 -0.17
CA GLY A 11 1.79 -10.70 -1.01
C GLY A 11 3.08 -11.48 -0.75
N PHE A 12 3.15 -12.68 -1.34
CA PHE A 12 4.36 -13.52 -1.37
C PHE A 12 4.97 -13.85 0.00
N GLU A 13 4.15 -13.80 1.06
CA GLU A 13 4.58 -14.02 2.45
C GLU A 13 5.69 -13.04 2.89
N VAL A 14 5.86 -11.92 2.17
CA VAL A 14 6.85 -10.90 2.49
C VAL A 14 6.34 -10.06 3.66
N PRO A 15 7.01 -10.04 4.82
CA PRO A 15 6.66 -9.13 5.91
C PRO A 15 7.29 -7.75 5.67
N LEU A 16 6.51 -6.69 5.84
CA LEU A 16 7.07 -5.34 5.90
C LEU A 16 7.55 -5.03 7.32
N LEU A 17 8.80 -5.37 7.62
CA LEU A 17 9.41 -5.08 8.91
C LEU A 17 9.91 -3.62 8.98
N PRO A 18 10.02 -3.02 10.18
CA PRO A 18 10.66 -1.74 10.35
C PRO A 18 12.11 -1.77 9.83
N GLY A 19 12.50 -0.73 9.08
CA GLY A 19 13.85 -0.59 8.54
C GLY A 19 14.27 0.88 8.44
N TYR A 20 15.58 1.13 8.51
CA TYR A 20 16.12 2.48 8.36
C TYR A 20 16.00 2.95 6.90
N ALA A 21 15.40 4.12 6.69
CA ALA A 21 15.21 4.72 5.38
C ALA A 21 15.72 6.17 5.37
N GLY A 22 17.04 6.36 5.23
CA GLY A 22 17.69 7.67 5.36
C GLY A 22 17.15 8.75 4.41
N ILE A 23 16.90 8.39 3.15
CA ILE A 23 16.33 9.32 2.15
C ILE A 23 14.94 9.79 2.56
N ARG A 24 14.08 8.85 3.01
CA ARG A 24 12.72 9.17 3.47
C ARG A 24 12.75 10.03 4.73
N GLY A 25 13.61 9.69 5.68
CA GLY A 25 13.83 10.50 6.87
C GLY A 25 14.17 11.94 6.51
N LYS A 26 15.24 12.13 5.72
CA LYS A 26 15.78 13.45 5.39
C LYS A 26 14.87 14.30 4.48
N LEU A 27 14.21 13.70 3.49
CA LEU A 27 13.49 14.46 2.47
C LEU A 27 11.98 14.55 2.71
N TRP A 28 11.41 13.68 3.54
CA TRP A 28 9.98 13.62 3.83
C TRP A 28 9.68 13.91 5.30
N LEU A 29 10.24 13.12 6.22
CA LEU A 29 9.91 13.23 7.65
C LEU A 29 10.45 14.53 8.29
N ASP A 30 11.66 14.98 7.92
CA ASP A 30 12.23 16.28 8.37
C ASP A 30 11.34 17.48 8.02
N LYS A 31 10.46 17.36 7.02
CA LYS A 31 9.49 18.40 6.64
C LYS A 31 8.19 18.36 7.47
N GLY A 32 8.08 17.44 8.41
CA GLY A 32 6.87 17.23 9.22
C GLY A 32 5.78 16.40 8.53
N ASN A 33 6.08 15.74 7.41
CA ASN A 33 5.13 14.88 6.70
C ASN A 33 5.01 13.50 7.35
N ALA A 34 3.90 12.81 7.12
CA ALA A 34 3.63 11.49 7.67
C ALA A 34 4.03 10.36 6.70
N TYR A 35 4.54 9.26 7.24
CA TYR A 35 4.72 8.01 6.51
C TYR A 35 3.96 6.89 7.21
N ILE A 36 3.23 6.09 6.43
CA ILE A 36 2.41 4.99 6.91
C ILE A 36 2.84 3.72 6.17
N GLN A 37 3.12 2.66 6.93
CA GLN A 37 3.43 1.34 6.39
C GLN A 37 2.28 0.40 6.74
N ALA A 38 1.63 -0.16 5.72
CA ALA A 38 0.48 -1.05 5.91
C ALA A 38 0.90 -2.51 5.79
N ASN A 39 0.89 -3.20 6.94
CA ASN A 39 1.11 -4.64 7.07
C ASN A 39 -0.17 -5.43 6.75
N ILE A 40 -0.61 -5.37 5.50
CA ILE A 40 -1.87 -5.95 5.01
C ILE A 40 -1.79 -7.47 4.78
N ARG A 41 -2.95 -8.15 4.69
CA ARG A 41 -3.02 -9.59 4.37
C ARG A 41 -2.34 -9.91 3.05
N GLY A 42 -1.87 -11.16 2.93
CA GLY A 42 -0.99 -11.60 1.85
C GLY A 42 0.49 -11.48 2.19
N GLY A 43 0.87 -10.59 3.12
CA GLY A 43 2.21 -10.56 3.71
C GLY A 43 2.48 -11.69 4.70
N GLY A 44 3.65 -11.68 5.31
CA GLY A 44 4.14 -12.72 6.23
C GLY A 44 4.07 -12.35 7.72
N GLU A 45 3.49 -11.22 8.09
CA GLU A 45 3.59 -10.65 9.44
C GLU A 45 3.04 -11.55 10.55
N PHE A 46 1.97 -12.29 10.25
CA PHE A 46 1.35 -13.23 11.19
C PHE A 46 1.41 -14.69 10.67
N GLY A 47 2.44 -15.00 9.88
CA GLY A 47 2.70 -16.34 9.35
C GLY A 47 1.75 -16.79 8.24
N PRO A 48 1.71 -18.11 7.93
CA PRO A 48 1.07 -18.62 6.71
C PRO A 48 -0.43 -18.31 6.60
N ALA A 49 -1.14 -18.22 7.73
CA ALA A 49 -2.58 -17.91 7.73
C ALA A 49 -2.84 -16.49 7.20
N TRP A 50 -1.96 -15.53 7.50
CA TRP A 50 -2.06 -14.15 7.03
C TRP A 50 -1.81 -14.05 5.52
N HIS A 51 -0.83 -14.80 5.03
CA HIS A 51 -0.54 -14.91 3.60
C HIS A 51 -1.72 -15.54 2.84
N GLN A 52 -2.19 -16.70 3.29
CA GLN A 52 -3.29 -17.47 2.67
C GLN A 52 -4.62 -16.70 2.66
N ALA A 53 -4.81 -15.75 3.58
CA ALA A 53 -6.02 -14.94 3.66
C ALA A 53 -6.21 -13.99 2.46
N ALA A 54 -5.20 -13.77 1.62
CA ALA A 54 -5.29 -12.92 0.43
C ALA A 54 -4.77 -13.58 -0.87
N LEU A 55 -4.78 -14.92 -0.93
CA LEU A 55 -4.38 -15.67 -2.14
C LEU A 55 -5.55 -15.91 -3.10
N LYS A 56 -5.25 -15.89 -4.40
CA LYS A 56 -6.16 -16.29 -5.49
C LYS A 56 -7.50 -15.54 -5.40
N GLY A 57 -8.63 -16.25 -5.31
CA GLY A 57 -9.96 -15.65 -5.19
C GLY A 57 -10.16 -14.75 -3.97
N LYS A 58 -9.25 -14.80 -2.98
CA LYS A 58 -9.24 -13.91 -1.82
C LYS A 58 -8.39 -12.64 -2.01
N ARG A 59 -7.81 -12.42 -3.19
CA ARG A 59 -6.87 -11.31 -3.43
C ARG A 59 -7.44 -9.95 -3.05
N GLN A 60 -8.75 -9.75 -3.26
CA GLN A 60 -9.46 -8.51 -2.90
C GLN A 60 -9.27 -8.12 -1.43
N ASN A 61 -9.10 -9.09 -0.51
CA ASN A 61 -8.88 -8.82 0.91
C ASN A 61 -7.66 -7.91 1.17
N ALA A 62 -6.59 -8.04 0.39
CA ALA A 62 -5.42 -7.18 0.54
C ALA A 62 -5.69 -5.75 0.05
N PHE A 63 -6.49 -5.60 -1.02
CA PHE A 63 -6.89 -4.30 -1.54
C PHE A 63 -7.82 -3.60 -0.56
N ASP A 64 -8.77 -4.34 0.02
CA ASP A 64 -9.69 -3.84 1.05
C ASP A 64 -8.95 -3.44 2.33
N ASP A 65 -7.96 -4.22 2.77
CA ASP A 65 -7.11 -3.85 3.91
C ASP A 65 -6.39 -2.52 3.68
N PHE A 66 -5.85 -2.33 2.47
CA PHE A 66 -5.11 -1.13 2.13
C PHE A 66 -6.01 0.11 2.06
N ALA A 67 -7.21 -0.03 1.48
CA ALA A 67 -8.24 1.00 1.49
C ALA A 67 -8.69 1.34 2.92
N ALA A 68 -8.87 0.33 3.78
CA ALA A 68 -9.25 0.54 5.18
C ALA A 68 -8.18 1.32 5.96
N VAL A 69 -6.89 1.07 5.71
CA VAL A 69 -5.81 1.87 6.30
C VAL A 69 -5.88 3.32 5.81
N ALA A 70 -6.13 3.55 4.52
CA ALA A 70 -6.28 4.89 3.96
C ALA A 70 -7.45 5.66 4.61
N GLU A 71 -8.60 5.00 4.77
CA GLU A 71 -9.77 5.57 5.45
C GLU A 71 -9.50 5.86 6.93
N ASP A 72 -8.81 4.97 7.65
CA ASP A 72 -8.47 5.16 9.06
C ASP A 72 -7.55 6.38 9.28
N VAL A 73 -6.51 6.53 8.47
CA VAL A 73 -5.56 7.65 8.64
C VAL A 73 -6.21 9.01 8.34
N VAL A 74 -7.17 9.05 7.41
CA VAL A 74 -7.98 10.25 7.15
C VAL A 74 -8.95 10.49 8.32
N LYS A 75 -9.65 9.46 8.78
CA LYS A 75 -10.59 9.52 9.91
C LYS A 75 -9.92 10.01 11.19
N ARG A 76 -8.67 9.59 11.44
CA ARG A 76 -7.86 10.00 12.60
C ARG A 76 -7.25 11.40 12.46
N GLY A 77 -7.47 12.09 11.33
CA GLY A 77 -6.99 13.45 11.11
C GLY A 77 -5.48 13.56 10.85
N ILE A 78 -4.80 12.44 10.57
CA ILE A 78 -3.37 12.42 10.23
C ILE A 78 -3.15 13.14 8.90
N THR A 79 -4.02 12.89 7.92
CA THR A 79 -4.02 13.51 6.59
C THR A 79 -5.45 13.74 6.10
N THR A 80 -5.61 14.26 4.89
CA THR A 80 -6.86 14.28 4.11
C THR A 80 -6.68 13.43 2.86
N ALA A 81 -7.77 12.98 2.21
CA ALA A 81 -7.68 12.20 0.97
C ALA A 81 -6.85 12.93 -0.10
N ALA A 82 -7.08 14.24 -0.27
CA ALA A 82 -6.32 15.08 -1.21
C ALA A 82 -4.82 15.20 -0.88
N GLN A 83 -4.42 14.96 0.37
CA GLN A 83 -3.03 15.01 0.84
C GLN A 83 -2.41 13.62 1.04
N LEU A 84 -3.15 12.55 0.77
CA LEU A 84 -2.69 11.17 0.91
C LEU A 84 -2.17 10.65 -0.45
N GLY A 85 -0.87 10.43 -0.52
CA GLY A 85 -0.25 9.67 -1.61
C GLY A 85 -0.10 8.19 -1.24
N ILE A 86 -0.25 7.30 -2.21
CA ILE A 86 0.08 5.88 -2.06
C ILE A 86 1.27 5.46 -2.91
N GLN A 87 2.06 4.51 -2.43
CA GLN A 87 3.19 3.93 -3.15
C GLN A 87 3.26 2.42 -2.98
N GLY A 88 3.61 1.71 -4.05
CA GLY A 88 3.91 0.29 -4.01
C GLY A 88 4.67 -0.16 -5.25
N GLY A 89 5.53 -1.17 -5.08
CA GLY A 89 6.38 -1.72 -6.14
C GLY A 89 6.14 -3.21 -6.42
N SER A 90 6.27 -3.65 -7.66
CA SER A 90 6.03 -5.05 -8.08
C SER A 90 4.58 -5.46 -7.75
N ASN A 91 4.35 -6.42 -6.85
CA ASN A 91 3.03 -6.72 -6.31
C ASN A 91 2.39 -5.53 -5.56
N GLY A 92 3.19 -4.65 -4.96
CA GLY A 92 2.73 -3.37 -4.44
C GLY A 92 2.28 -2.42 -5.56
N GLY A 93 2.84 -2.53 -6.76
CA GLY A 93 2.40 -1.78 -7.94
C GLY A 93 1.04 -2.26 -8.46
N LEU A 94 0.79 -3.58 -8.43
CA LEU A 94 -0.56 -4.14 -8.63
C LEU A 94 -1.55 -3.58 -7.59
N LEU A 95 -1.15 -3.56 -6.31
CA LEU A 95 -1.95 -3.03 -5.22
C LEU A 95 -2.34 -1.56 -5.45
N THR A 96 -1.37 -0.69 -5.75
CA THR A 96 -1.66 0.75 -5.95
C THR A 96 -2.39 1.03 -7.26
N GLY A 97 -2.12 0.27 -8.32
CA GLY A 97 -2.91 0.33 -9.56
C GLY A 97 -4.37 -0.09 -9.36
N THR A 98 -4.60 -1.14 -8.58
CA THR A 98 -5.95 -1.58 -8.21
C THR A 98 -6.65 -0.55 -7.31
N SER A 99 -5.94 0.02 -6.35
CA SER A 99 -6.46 1.07 -5.46
C SER A 99 -6.90 2.32 -6.25
N LEU A 100 -6.09 2.75 -7.22
CA LEU A 100 -6.43 3.84 -8.13
C LEU A 100 -7.70 3.56 -8.95
N THR A 101 -7.87 2.33 -9.41
CA THR A 101 -8.99 1.97 -10.31
C THR A 101 -10.28 1.65 -9.56
N GLN A 102 -10.20 1.16 -8.32
CA GLN A 102 -11.38 0.81 -7.51
C GLN A 102 -11.85 1.95 -6.60
N ARG A 103 -10.91 2.71 -5.99
CA ARG A 103 -11.19 3.71 -4.95
C ARG A 103 -10.38 5.01 -5.17
N PRO A 104 -10.44 5.65 -6.37
CA PRO A 104 -9.63 6.84 -6.67
C PRO A 104 -9.89 8.01 -5.71
N GLU A 105 -11.08 8.11 -5.14
CA GLU A 105 -11.48 9.19 -4.23
C GLU A 105 -10.73 9.19 -2.88
N LEU A 106 -10.04 8.11 -2.54
CA LEU A 106 -9.26 8.00 -1.31
C LEU A 106 -7.86 8.64 -1.40
N PHE A 107 -7.38 8.98 -2.61
CA PHE A 107 -5.98 9.32 -2.83
C PHE A 107 -5.78 10.58 -3.68
N GLY A 108 -4.87 11.44 -3.25
CA GLY A 108 -4.46 12.63 -4.01
C GLY A 108 -3.31 12.38 -5.00
N ALA A 109 -2.56 11.29 -4.80
CA ALA A 109 -1.46 10.88 -5.67
C ALA A 109 -1.19 9.37 -5.60
N VAL A 110 -0.68 8.79 -6.68
CA VAL A 110 -0.36 7.36 -6.77
C VAL A 110 1.01 7.17 -7.42
N ILE A 111 1.92 6.49 -6.73
CA ILE A 111 3.23 6.07 -7.24
C ILE A 111 3.19 4.56 -7.48
N ILE A 112 3.34 4.16 -8.75
CA ILE A 112 3.21 2.77 -9.19
C ILE A 112 4.57 2.31 -9.73
N ASP A 113 5.35 1.62 -8.90
CA ASP A 113 6.71 1.21 -9.24
C ASP A 113 6.73 -0.20 -9.86
N VAL A 114 7.35 -0.36 -11.04
CA VAL A 114 7.59 -1.68 -11.71
C VAL A 114 6.42 -2.69 -11.59
N PRO A 115 5.19 -2.35 -12.03
CA PRO A 115 3.98 -3.05 -11.60
C PRO A 115 3.63 -4.29 -12.43
N LEU A 116 2.75 -5.12 -11.87
CA LEU A 116 1.99 -6.15 -12.59
C LEU A 116 0.55 -5.65 -12.78
N LEU A 117 0.20 -5.12 -13.95
CA LEU A 117 -1.15 -4.55 -14.18
C LEU A 117 -2.01 -5.39 -15.14
N ASP A 118 -1.40 -6.07 -16.12
CA ASP A 118 -2.12 -7.04 -16.96
C ASP A 118 -2.18 -8.41 -16.26
N MET A 119 -3.13 -8.56 -15.34
CA MET A 119 -3.29 -9.81 -14.57
C MET A 119 -3.84 -10.98 -15.40
N LEU A 120 -4.29 -10.74 -16.63
CA LEU A 120 -4.70 -11.81 -17.54
C LEU A 120 -3.49 -12.42 -18.27
N ARG A 121 -2.43 -11.63 -18.47
CA ARG A 121 -1.26 -12.04 -19.27
C ARG A 121 0.07 -12.02 -18.51
N TYR A 122 0.10 -11.67 -17.23
CA TYR A 122 1.34 -11.50 -16.47
C TYR A 122 2.26 -12.73 -16.41
N THR A 123 1.78 -13.92 -16.75
CA THR A 123 2.59 -15.14 -16.86
C THR A 123 3.22 -15.37 -18.23
N GLU A 124 2.89 -14.53 -19.22
CA GLU A 124 3.34 -14.61 -20.61
C GLU A 124 4.24 -13.42 -21.01
N LEU A 125 4.29 -12.39 -20.16
CA LEU A 125 5.00 -11.13 -20.38
C LEU A 125 6.38 -11.11 -19.71
#